data_AF-A0A961QNF7-F1
#
_entry.id   AF-A0A961QNF7-F1
#
_cell.length_a   1.000
_cell.length_b   1.000
_cell.length_c   1.000
_cell.angle_alpha   90.00
_cell.angle_beta   90.00
_cell.angle_gamma   90.00
#
_symmetry.space_group_name_H-M   'P 1'
#
loop_
_entity.id
_entity.type
_entity.pdbx_description
1 polymer ?
#
loop_
_entity_poly.entity_id
_entity_poly.type
_entity_poly.pdbx_seq_one_letter_code
_entity_poly.pdbx_strand_id
1 'polypeptide(L)' 'MFTFTLRRLLIAIPTLLIISLVIFLLLEAAPGDPLGEVPLTVPPEVKAKMREALGLDSPWYVRYALWLKQFFWV' A
#
# COMPACT_ATOMS: atom_id res chain seq x y z
N MET A 1 28.72 19.81 -8.89
CA MET A 1 27.26 19.80 -9.12
C MET A 1 26.64 18.41 -9.03
N PHE A 2 27.17 17.38 -9.73
CA PHE A 2 26.62 16.02 -9.72
C PHE A 2 26.54 15.38 -8.32
N THR A 3 27.59 15.50 -7.50
CA THR A 3 27.64 15.01 -6.11
C THR A 3 26.60 15.68 -5.20
N PHE A 4 26.31 16.97 -5.45
CA PHE A 4 25.29 17.71 -4.71
C PHE A 4 23.88 17.22 -5.09
N THR A 5 23.61 17.01 -6.39
CA THR A 5 22.36 16.43 -6.87
C THR A 5 22.13 15.02 -6.31
N LEU A 6 23.17 14.17 -6.33
CA LEU A 6 23.07 12.80 -5.82
C LEU A 6 22.78 12.76 -4.32
N ARG A 7 23.45 13.60 -3.52
CA ARG A 7 23.18 13.74 -2.08
C ARG A 7 21.75 14.19 -1.82
N ARG A 8 21.24 15.14 -2.60
CA ARG A 8 19.87 15.64 -2.47
C ARG A 8 18.84 14.56 -2.84
N LEU A 9 19.12 13.76 -3.87
CA LEU A 9 18.26 12.65 -4.28
C LEU A 9 18.23 11.54 -3.23
N LEU A 10 19.38 11.20 -2.65
CA LEU A 10 19.50 10.22 -1.56
C LEU A 10 18.75 10.65 -0.29
N ILE A 11 18.62 11.94 -0.02
CA ILE A 11 17.83 12.47 1.09
C ILE A 11 16.33 12.53 0.73
N ALA A 12 16.00 12.81 -0.52
CA ALA A 12 14.61 12.88 -0.97
C ALA A 12 13.90 11.51 -0.90
N ILE A 13 14.59 10.42 -1.24
CA ILE A 13 14.05 9.05 -1.19
C ILE A 13 13.47 8.69 0.19
N PRO A 14 14.21 8.77 1.31
CA PRO A 14 13.68 8.45 2.62
C PRO A 14 12.56 9.42 3.05
N THR A 15 12.64 10.71 2.69
CA THR A 15 11.55 11.65 2.98
C THR A 15 10.25 11.24 2.28
N LEU A 16 10.32 10.89 0.99
CA LEU A 16 9.16 10.42 0.23
C LEU A 16 8.63 9.10 0.79
N LEU A 17 9.51 8.17 1.16
CA LEU A 17 9.10 6.91 1.78
C LEU A 17 8.36 7.15 3.11
N ILE A 18 8.87 8.02 3.98
CA ILE A 18 8.20 8.35 5.25
C ILE A 18 6.82 8.96 5.00
N ILE A 19 6.71 9.93 4.09
CA ILE A 19 5.42 10.55 3.75
C ILE A 19 4.46 9.49 3.20
N SER A 20 4.93 8.62 2.31
CA SER A 20 4.10 7.56 1.72
C SER A 20 3.65 6.54 2.77
N LEU A 21 4.49 6.22 3.76
CA LEU A 21 4.14 5.36 4.88
C LEU A 21 3.07 6.00 5.75
N VAL A 22 3.19 7.30 6.05
CA VAL A 22 2.18 8.04 6.83
C VAL A 22 0.84 8.04 6.09
N ILE A 23 0.83 8.31 4.78
CA ILE A 23 -0.39 8.28 3.96
C ILE A 23 -0.99 6.86 3.96
N PHE A 24 -0.17 5.83 3.80
CA PHE A 24 -0.62 4.44 3.83
C PHE A 24 -1.28 4.08 5.17
N LEU A 25 -0.65 4.45 6.30
CA LEU A 25 -1.21 4.21 7.63
C LEU A 25 -2.50 4.98 7.87
N LEU A 26 -2.61 6.21 7.35
CA LEU A 26 -3.85 6.99 7.43
C LEU A 26 -4.99 6.32 6.62
N LEU A 27 -4.68 5.77 5.45
CA LEU A 27 -5.64 5.03 4.63
C LEU A 27 -6.01 3.68 5.26
N GLU A 28 -5.06 2.98 5.87
CA GLU A 28 -5.32 1.71 6.57
C GLU A 28 -6.11 1.90 7.87
N ALA A 29 -5.88 3.01 8.57
CA ALA A 29 -6.65 3.39 9.75
C ALA A 29 -8.03 3.98 9.41
N ALA A 30 -8.26 4.37 8.15
CA ALA A 30 -9.55 4.87 7.73
C ALA A 30 -10.60 3.74 7.83
N PRO A 31 -11.78 3.99 8.42
CA PRO A 31 -12.84 3.00 8.53
C PRO A 31 -13.48 2.78 7.16
N GLY A 32 -12.88 1.89 6.36
CA GLY A 32 -13.38 1.43 5.07
C GLY A 32 -12.79 0.07 4.76
N ASP A 33 -13.61 -0.98 4.76
CA ASP A 33 -13.18 -2.28 4.26
C ASP A 33 -13.01 -2.12 2.73
N PRO A 34 -11.82 -2.35 2.15
CA PRO A 34 -11.64 -2.35 0.69
C PRO A 34 -12.53 -3.40 0.00
N LEU A 35 -13.12 -4.34 0.75
CA LEU A 35 -14.14 -5.27 0.26
C LEU A 35 -15.57 -4.93 0.71
N GLY A 36 -15.76 -3.81 1.40
CA GLY A 36 -17.06 -3.30 1.83
C GLY A 36 -17.96 -2.93 0.65
N GLU A 37 -17.37 -2.52 -0.47
CA GLU A 37 -18.08 -2.24 -1.72
C GLU A 37 -18.33 -3.48 -2.59
N VAL A 38 -17.81 -4.65 -2.22
CA VAL A 38 -18.06 -5.88 -2.98
C VAL A 38 -19.52 -6.29 -2.81
N PRO A 39 -20.32 -6.36 -3.90
CA PRO A 39 -21.72 -6.72 -3.84
C PRO A 39 -21.96 -7.99 -3.01
N LEU A 40 -23.02 -7.99 -2.19
CA LEU A 40 -23.45 -9.15 -1.39
C LEU A 40 -23.77 -10.39 -2.24
N THR A 41 -23.87 -10.24 -3.57
CA THR A 41 -24.03 -11.33 -4.54
C THR A 41 -22.78 -12.18 -4.73
N VAL A 42 -21.61 -11.73 -4.28
CA VAL A 42 -20.38 -12.54 -4.34
C VAL A 42 -20.42 -13.60 -3.23
N PRO A 43 -20.30 -14.90 -3.57
CA PRO A 43 -20.28 -15.96 -2.57
C PRO A 43 -19.21 -15.72 -1.49
N PRO A 44 -19.47 -16.05 -0.22
CA PRO A 44 -18.52 -15.82 0.86
C PRO A 44 -17.16 -16.51 0.62
N GLU A 45 -17.16 -17.66 -0.07
CA GLU A 45 -15.94 -18.35 -0.49
C GLU A 45 -15.09 -17.54 -1.48
N VAL A 46 -15.75 -16.83 -2.41
CA VAL A 46 -15.06 -15.97 -3.39
C VAL A 46 -14.54 -14.71 -2.69
N LYS A 47 -15.29 -14.15 -1.73
CA LYS A 47 -14.79 -13.05 -0.88
C LYS A 47 -13.56 -13.45 -0.07
N ALA A 48 -13.53 -14.64 0.49
CA ALA A 48 -12.36 -15.16 1.22
C ALA A 48 -11.15 -15.33 0.30
N LYS A 49 -11.33 -15.93 -0.89
CA LYS A 49 -10.27 -16.04 -1.90
C LYS A 49 -9.78 -14.67 -2.39
N MET A 50 -10.66 -13.68 -2.49
CA MET A 50 -10.27 -12.31 -2.82
C MET A 50 -9.49 -11.64 -1.70
N ARG A 51 -9.86 -11.85 -0.42
CA ARG A 51 -9.07 -11.37 0.74
C ARG A 51 -7.66 -11.93 0.71
N GLU A 52 -7.55 -13.22 0.46
CA GLU A 52 -6.28 -13.93 0.39
C GLU A 52 -5.44 -13.44 -0.82
N ALA A 53 -6.07 -13.31 -2.00
CA ALA A 53 -5.40 -12.83 -3.21
C ALA A 53 -4.95 -11.37 -3.13
N LEU A 54 -5.69 -10.52 -2.41
CA LEU A 54 -5.32 -9.14 -2.14
C LEU A 54 -4.35 -8.98 -0.97
N GLY A 55 -3.99 -10.08 -0.29
CA GLY A 55 -3.12 -10.05 0.88
C GLY A 55 -3.69 -9.21 2.03
N LEU A 56 -5.01 -9.09 2.11
CA LEU A 56 -5.70 -8.31 3.14
C LEU A 56 -5.47 -8.86 4.56
N ASP A 57 -5.17 -10.16 4.65
CA ASP A 57 -4.82 -10.84 5.91
C ASP A 57 -3.32 -10.75 6.25
N SER A 58 -2.51 -10.13 5.38
CA SER A 58 -1.08 -9.96 5.62
C SER A 58 -0.79 -8.76 6.54
N PRO A 59 0.31 -8.78 7.32
CA PRO A 59 0.70 -7.65 8.16
C PRO A 59 0.87 -6.34 7.37
N TRP A 60 0.63 -5.20 8.03
CA TRP A 60 0.66 -3.86 7.44
C TRP A 60 1.95 -3.57 6.63
N TYR A 61 3.10 -4.07 7.07
CA TYR A 61 4.38 -3.87 6.37
C TYR A 61 4.46 -4.63 5.04
N VAL A 62 3.80 -5.79 4.93
CA VAL A 62 3.70 -6.54 3.66
C VAL A 62 2.78 -5.81 2.69
N ARG A 63 1.64 -5.34 3.20
CA ARG A 63 0.67 -4.56 2.41
C ARG A 63 1.28 -3.25 1.91
N TYR A 64 2.07 -2.58 2.74
CA TYR A 64 2.84 -1.40 2.35
C TYR A 64 3.88 -1.70 1.25
N ALA A 65 4.63 -2.81 1.36
CA ALA A 65 5.60 -3.19 0.34
C ALA A 65 4.94 -3.53 -1.01
N LEU A 66 3.80 -4.24 -1.00
CA LEU A 66 2.99 -4.51 -2.19
C LEU A 66 2.45 -3.22 -2.80
N TRP A 67 1.93 -2.31 -1.97
CA TRP A 67 1.44 -1.00 -2.40
C TRP A 67 2.54 -0.15 -3.05
N LEU A 68 3.73 -0.09 -2.44
CA LEU A 68 4.89 0.57 -3.04
C LEU A 68 5.27 -0.05 -4.38
N LYS A 69 5.33 -1.39 -4.46
CA LYS A 69 5.62 -2.08 -5.71
C LYS A 69 4.63 -1.70 -6.81
N GLN A 70 3.34 -1.67 -6.49
CA GLN A 70 2.27 -1.30 -7.44
C GLN A 70 2.34 0.19 -7.83
N PHE A 71 2.76 1.08 -6.92
CA PHE A 71 2.95 2.50 -7.24
C PHE A 71 4.11 2.72 -8.23
N PHE A 72 5.21 1.95 -8.12
CA PHE A 72 6.37 2.08 -9.02
C PHE A 72 6.24 1.24 -10.30
N TRP A 73 5.43 0.19 -10.28
CA TRP A 73 5.21 -0.73 -11.39
C TRP A 73 3.74 -0.64 -11.82
N VAL A 74 3.43 0.44 -12.56
CA VAL A 74 2.14 0.61 -13.26
C VAL A 74 2.04 -0.35 -14.43
#